data_AF-A0A674AF02-F1
#
_entry.id   AF-A0A674AF02-F1
#
_cell.length_a   1.000
_cell.length_b   1.000
_cell.length_c   1.000
_cell.angle_alpha   90.00
_cell.angle_beta   90.00
_cell.angle_gamma   90.00
#
_symmetry.space_group_name_H-M   'P 1'
#
loop_
_entity.id
_entity.type
_entity.pdbx_description
1 polymer ?
#
loop_
_entity_poly.entity_id
_entity_poly.type
_entity_poly.pdbx_seq_one_letter_code
_entity_poly.pdbx_strand_id
1 'polypeptide(L)'
;FSSCLRSGVQLTLFTLSTILLPFYHSYILPFYHFYHSLTNPLPFSRHFQPTQVMEYNSTLNRFTGYTPTGKHKAEQFNADPVVLASFQTSLHFFCKYYGALAYKAGLNSNVEPSVHLRSMTPHSDRHPSMLTCSVYKFYPKQIRVTWLRNGQEVTSNMTSSEELANGDWHYQIHSYLEYTPTPGEKISCMVEHASFTEPKILHWDMSLPESGRNKIAIGASGLVLGVVFAAAGLLYYNRRTTTGGGGE
;
A
#
# COMPACT_ATOMS: atom_id res chain seq x y z
N PHE A 1 19.70 -6.78 14.14
CA PHE A 1 20.67 -7.87 14.47
C PHE A 1 20.41 -8.49 15.84
N SER A 2 20.34 -7.73 16.93
CA SER A 2 19.97 -8.25 18.27
C SER A 2 18.60 -8.95 18.30
N SER A 3 17.65 -8.48 17.48
CA SER A 3 16.30 -9.06 17.41
C SER A 3 16.21 -10.41 16.68
N CYS A 4 17.15 -10.74 15.77
CA CYS A 4 17.18 -12.08 15.11
C CYS A 4 17.58 -13.18 16.10
N LEU A 5 18.38 -12.82 17.12
CA LEU A 5 18.83 -13.73 18.18
C LEU A 5 17.77 -13.92 19.28
N ARG A 6 16.79 -13.01 19.37
CA ARG A 6 15.63 -13.12 20.28
C ARG A 6 14.42 -13.79 19.65
N SER A 7 14.46 -14.06 18.34
CA SER A 7 13.41 -14.71 17.61
C SER A 7 13.33 -16.20 17.95
N GLY A 8 12.29 -16.59 18.66
CA GLY A 8 11.89 -17.98 18.79
C GLY A 8 11.63 -18.59 17.41
N VAL A 9 12.23 -19.74 17.14
CA VAL A 9 11.81 -20.57 16.02
C VAL A 9 10.45 -21.17 16.41
N GLN A 10 9.36 -20.58 15.93
CA GLN A 10 8.02 -21.15 16.09
C GLN A 10 7.91 -22.36 15.15
N LEU A 11 8.20 -23.55 15.68
CA LEU A 11 8.13 -24.80 14.93
C LEU A 11 6.65 -25.23 14.85
N THR A 12 5.92 -24.76 13.85
CA THR A 12 4.53 -25.18 13.60
C THR A 12 4.54 -26.49 12.82
N LEU A 13 4.15 -27.58 13.48
CA LEU A 13 3.96 -28.88 12.85
C LEU A 13 2.61 -28.88 12.12
N PHE A 14 2.62 -28.80 10.78
CA PHE A 14 1.44 -29.03 9.96
C PHE A 14 1.22 -30.55 9.82
N THR A 15 0.20 -31.10 10.48
CA THR A 15 -0.27 -32.46 10.19
C THR A 15 -1.33 -32.39 9.08
N LEU A 16 -0.92 -32.53 7.82
CA LEU A 16 -1.87 -32.82 6.74
C LEU A 16 -2.29 -34.29 6.84
N SER A 17 -3.48 -34.53 7.37
CA SER A 17 -4.16 -35.82 7.28
C SER A 17 -4.76 -35.94 5.88
N THR A 18 -4.06 -36.59 4.97
CA THR A 18 -4.66 -37.12 3.74
C THR A 18 -4.22 -38.57 3.54
N ILE A 19 -5.25 -39.40 3.36
CA ILE A 19 -5.31 -40.85 3.24
C ILE A 19 -4.31 -41.40 2.20
N LEU A 20 -3.67 -42.53 2.54
CA LEU A 20 -2.75 -43.40 1.77
C LEU A 20 -1.25 -43.04 1.78
N LEU A 21 -0.52 -43.61 2.75
CA LEU A 21 0.82 -44.29 2.66
C LEU A 21 1.51 -44.30 4.05
N PRO A 22 2.08 -45.43 4.51
CA PRO A 22 2.60 -45.58 5.87
C PRO A 22 4.05 -45.09 5.98
N PHE A 23 4.30 -43.83 5.64
CA PHE A 23 5.60 -43.18 5.90
C PHE A 23 5.34 -41.81 6.51
N TYR A 24 5.28 -41.77 7.85
CA TYR A 24 5.27 -40.53 8.62
C TYR A 24 6.63 -39.82 8.46
N HIS A 25 6.74 -38.95 7.45
CA HIS A 25 7.74 -37.90 7.42
C HIS A 25 7.05 -36.58 7.78
N SER A 26 7.17 -36.20 9.06
CA SER A 26 6.81 -34.85 9.49
C SER A 26 7.83 -33.88 8.89
N TYR A 27 7.47 -33.22 7.78
CA TYR A 27 8.26 -32.12 7.25
C TYR A 27 8.22 -30.96 8.24
N ILE A 28 9.31 -30.74 8.98
CA ILE A 28 9.51 -29.54 9.78
C ILE A 28 9.88 -28.43 8.81
N LEU A 29 8.94 -27.55 8.50
CA LEU A 29 9.24 -26.30 7.83
C LEU A 29 9.76 -25.30 8.87
N PRO A 30 11.02 -24.84 8.81
CA PRO A 30 11.50 -23.82 9.72
C PRO A 30 10.88 -22.47 9.32
N PHE A 31 9.86 -22.02 10.05
CA PHE A 31 9.39 -20.64 9.97
C PHE A 31 10.32 -19.77 10.82
N TYR A 32 11.21 -19.02 10.16
CA TYR A 32 12.02 -18.01 10.82
C TYR A 32 11.22 -16.72 10.96
N HIS A 33 10.69 -16.44 12.15
CA HIS A 33 10.08 -15.14 12.44
C HIS A 33 11.17 -14.11 12.71
N PHE A 34 11.45 -13.23 11.76
CA PHE A 34 12.29 -12.06 12.00
C PHE A 34 11.47 -11.02 12.80
N TYR A 35 11.68 -10.94 14.11
CA TYR A 35 11.05 -9.89 14.91
C TYR A 35 11.78 -8.57 14.65
N HIS A 36 11.17 -7.65 13.91
CA HIS A 36 11.46 -6.23 14.08
C HIS A 36 10.62 -5.75 15.28
N SER A 37 11.25 -5.11 16.26
CA SER A 37 10.49 -4.34 17.24
C SER A 37 9.74 -3.27 16.47
N LEU A 38 8.41 -3.42 16.38
CA LEU A 38 7.35 -2.46 16.07
C LEU A 38 6.25 -3.17 15.27
N THR A 39 5.09 -3.31 15.94
CA THR A 39 3.74 -3.55 15.40
C THR A 39 3.39 -4.95 14.83
N ASN A 40 2.50 -5.61 15.58
CA ASN A 40 1.48 -6.64 15.28
C ASN A 40 1.65 -7.57 14.05
N PRO A 41 1.42 -8.89 14.21
CA PRO A 41 1.36 -9.82 13.10
C PRO A 41 0.16 -9.51 12.17
N LEU A 42 0.40 -9.40 10.87
CA LEU A 42 -0.64 -9.36 9.84
C LEU A 42 -1.45 -10.67 9.85
N PRO A 43 -2.79 -10.62 9.77
CA PRO A 43 -3.63 -11.80 9.88
C PRO A 43 -3.74 -12.49 8.52
N PHE A 44 -2.93 -13.53 8.27
CA PHE A 44 -3.24 -14.45 7.19
C PHE A 44 -4.35 -15.40 7.66
N SER A 45 -5.58 -15.06 7.26
CA SER A 45 -6.80 -15.79 7.62
C SER A 45 -6.86 -17.17 6.96
N ARG A 46 -6.91 -18.23 7.79
CA ARG A 46 -7.83 -19.37 7.67
C ARG A 46 -7.84 -20.16 8.98
N HIS A 47 -8.98 -20.11 9.68
CA HIS A 47 -9.51 -20.99 10.74
C HIS A 47 -8.69 -22.19 11.29
N PHE A 48 -7.42 -22.01 11.61
CA PHE A 48 -6.63 -22.97 12.38
C PHE A 48 -5.79 -22.14 13.34
N GLN A 49 -6.07 -22.22 14.64
CA GLN A 49 -5.15 -21.67 15.64
C GLN A 49 -3.93 -22.60 15.70
N PRO A 50 -2.74 -22.18 15.21
CA PRO A 50 -1.57 -23.04 15.29
C PRO A 50 -1.22 -23.23 16.77
N THR A 51 -1.30 -24.46 17.26
CA THR A 51 -0.82 -24.76 18.62
C THR A 51 0.71 -24.80 18.57
N GLN A 52 1.36 -23.94 19.36
CA GLN A 52 2.82 -23.97 19.51
C GLN A 52 3.22 -25.26 20.22
N VAL A 53 4.01 -26.11 19.54
CA VAL A 53 4.41 -27.42 20.08
C VAL A 53 5.74 -27.33 20.83
N MET A 54 6.70 -26.63 20.25
CA MET A 54 8.07 -26.51 20.74
C MET A 54 8.71 -25.23 20.17
N GLU A 55 9.62 -24.63 20.91
CA GLU A 55 10.44 -23.47 20.50
C GLU A 55 11.92 -23.75 20.78
N TYR A 56 12.80 -23.28 19.91
CA TYR A 56 14.24 -23.23 20.17
C TYR A 56 14.66 -21.81 20.57
N ASN A 57 15.34 -21.68 21.72
CA ASN A 57 15.92 -20.44 22.19
C ASN A 57 17.43 -20.43 21.89
N SER A 58 17.84 -19.54 20.99
CA SER A 58 19.24 -19.46 20.56
C SER A 58 20.19 -18.90 21.63
N THR A 59 19.69 -18.06 22.55
CA THR A 59 20.47 -17.49 23.65
C THR A 59 20.79 -18.55 24.70
N LEU A 60 19.83 -19.43 24.98
CA LEU A 60 20.00 -20.53 25.93
C LEU A 60 20.53 -21.82 25.28
N ASN A 61 20.63 -21.83 23.94
CA ASN A 61 20.90 -23.03 23.14
C ASN A 61 20.02 -24.22 23.55
N ARG A 62 18.70 -24.02 23.62
CA ARG A 62 17.78 -24.99 24.22
C ARG A 62 16.40 -24.99 23.60
N PHE A 63 15.82 -26.17 23.43
CA PHE A 63 14.42 -26.38 23.10
C PHE A 63 13.52 -26.36 24.34
N THR A 64 12.35 -25.75 24.21
CA THR A 64 11.27 -25.76 25.21
C THR A 64 10.01 -26.30 24.56
N GLY A 65 9.44 -27.36 25.13
CA GLY A 65 8.19 -27.97 24.66
C GLY A 65 6.96 -27.47 25.41
N TYR A 66 5.87 -27.20 24.70
CA TYR A 66 4.61 -26.67 25.28
C TYR A 66 3.48 -27.70 25.30
N THR A 67 3.56 -28.76 24.48
CA THR A 67 2.63 -29.91 24.50
C THR A 67 3.33 -31.17 25.01
N PRO A 68 2.61 -32.23 25.43
CA PRO A 68 3.24 -33.48 25.88
C PRO A 68 4.25 -34.05 24.88
N THR A 69 3.87 -34.11 23.59
CA THR A 69 4.76 -34.52 22.50
C THR A 69 5.93 -33.56 22.30
N GLY A 70 5.68 -32.26 22.44
CA GLY A 70 6.71 -31.23 22.33
C GLY A 70 7.76 -31.30 23.43
N LYS A 71 7.35 -31.61 24.67
CA LYS A 71 8.27 -31.78 25.81
C LYS A 71 9.18 -32.99 25.61
N HIS A 72 8.61 -34.13 25.23
CA HIS A 72 9.39 -35.34 24.96
C HIS A 72 10.42 -35.14 23.85
N LYS A 73 10.03 -34.48 22.75
CA LYS A 73 10.98 -34.14 21.67
C LYS A 73 12.02 -33.11 22.09
N ALA A 74 11.64 -32.10 22.87
CA ALA A 74 12.58 -31.10 23.37
C ALA A 74 13.65 -31.74 24.26
N GLU A 75 13.28 -32.70 25.11
CA GLU A 75 14.24 -33.48 25.90
C GLU A 75 15.21 -34.25 25.02
N GLN A 76 14.71 -34.97 24.00
CA GLN A 76 15.56 -35.68 23.03
C GLN A 76 16.53 -34.74 22.30
N PHE A 77 16.04 -33.60 21.80
CA PHE A 77 16.87 -32.66 21.06
C PHE A 77 17.87 -31.93 21.95
N ASN A 78 17.52 -31.65 23.20
CA ASN A 78 18.44 -31.04 24.17
C ASN A 78 19.53 -32.02 24.64
N ALA A 79 19.29 -33.33 24.55
CA ALA A 79 20.28 -34.35 24.90
C ALA A 79 21.30 -34.62 23.78
N ASP A 80 21.00 -34.20 22.54
CA ASP A 80 21.86 -34.43 21.38
C ASP A 80 22.65 -33.15 21.00
N PRO A 81 23.98 -33.11 21.24
CA PRO A 81 24.80 -31.95 20.91
C PRO A 81 24.92 -31.70 19.40
N VAL A 82 24.78 -32.73 18.56
CA VAL A 82 24.83 -32.60 17.09
C VAL A 82 23.60 -31.86 16.60
N VAL A 83 22.43 -32.17 17.17
CA VAL A 83 21.17 -31.47 16.86
C VAL A 83 21.27 -30.01 17.27
N LEU A 84 21.71 -29.70 18.49
CA LEU A 84 21.87 -28.32 18.96
C LEU A 84 22.84 -27.51 18.07
N ALA A 85 23.99 -28.11 17.72
CA ALA A 85 24.98 -27.47 16.85
C ALA A 85 24.45 -27.20 15.43
N SER A 86 23.65 -28.12 14.88
CA SER A 86 23.02 -27.96 13.56
C SER A 86 22.03 -26.79 13.53
N PHE A 87 21.18 -26.66 14.56
CA PHE A 87 20.24 -25.55 14.67
C PHE A 87 20.94 -24.20 14.88
N GLN A 88 21.99 -24.15 15.71
CA GLN A 88 22.81 -22.94 15.87
C GLN A 88 23.48 -22.53 14.55
N THR A 89 24.08 -23.47 13.84
CA THR A 89 24.76 -23.21 12.57
C THR A 89 23.78 -22.70 11.52
N SER A 90 22.60 -23.32 11.44
CA SER A 90 21.52 -22.89 10.55
C SER A 90 21.08 -21.46 10.87
N LEU A 91 20.80 -21.14 12.14
CA LEU A 91 20.44 -19.78 12.54
C LEU A 91 21.55 -18.78 12.26
N HIS A 92 22.82 -19.14 12.52
CA HIS A 92 23.95 -18.29 12.21
C HIS A 92 24.03 -17.98 10.72
N PHE A 93 23.87 -19.00 9.87
CA PHE A 93 23.88 -18.86 8.42
C PHE A 93 22.69 -18.01 7.92
N PHE A 94 21.46 -18.30 8.34
CA PHE A 94 20.29 -17.54 7.91
C PHE A 94 20.27 -16.11 8.46
N CYS A 95 20.51 -15.89 9.76
CA CYS A 95 20.47 -14.55 10.36
C CYS A 95 21.68 -13.69 10.01
N LYS A 96 22.91 -14.24 10.08
CA LYS A 96 24.12 -13.41 9.88
C LYS A 96 24.53 -13.31 8.42
N TYR A 97 24.45 -14.39 7.66
CA TYR A 97 24.84 -14.35 6.26
C TYR A 97 23.69 -13.84 5.39
N TYR A 98 22.59 -14.59 5.29
CA TYR A 98 21.46 -14.17 4.46
C TYR A 98 20.73 -12.94 4.99
N GLY A 99 20.57 -12.82 6.31
CA GLY A 99 19.95 -11.64 6.92
C GLY A 99 20.76 -10.36 6.67
N ALA A 100 22.09 -10.42 6.71
CA ALA A 100 22.93 -9.28 6.36
C ALA A 100 22.84 -8.93 4.87
N LEU A 101 22.82 -9.95 3.99
CA LEU A 101 22.67 -9.75 2.55
C LEU A 101 21.31 -9.12 2.22
N ALA A 102 20.23 -9.66 2.78
CA ALA A 102 18.87 -9.13 2.60
C ALA A 102 18.73 -7.72 3.16
N TYR A 103 19.30 -7.44 4.34
CA TYR A 103 19.31 -6.10 4.92
C TYR A 103 20.06 -5.11 4.04
N LYS A 104 21.25 -5.47 3.53
CA LYS A 104 22.03 -4.64 2.63
C LYS A 104 21.31 -4.42 1.30
N ALA A 105 20.63 -5.43 0.78
CA ALA A 105 19.82 -5.31 -0.43
C ALA A 105 18.62 -4.35 -0.20
N GLY A 106 17.93 -4.47 0.94
CA GLY A 106 16.79 -3.63 1.31
C GLY A 106 17.18 -2.15 1.56
N LEU A 107 18.33 -1.89 2.19
CA LEU A 107 18.81 -0.52 2.42
C LEU A 107 19.08 0.24 1.12
N ASN A 108 19.49 -0.46 0.06
CA ASN A 108 19.81 0.13 -1.23
C ASN A 108 18.61 0.17 -2.18
N SER A 109 17.44 -0.34 -1.77
CA SER A 109 16.28 -0.51 -2.65
C SER A 109 15.17 0.49 -2.33
N ASN A 110 15.51 1.76 -2.08
CA ASN A 110 14.49 2.79 -1.92
C ASN A 110 13.77 3.01 -3.26
N VAL A 111 12.46 2.83 -3.27
CA VAL A 111 11.61 3.03 -4.46
C VAL A 111 10.75 4.25 -4.23
N GLU A 112 10.86 5.22 -5.15
CA GLU A 112 10.11 6.46 -5.07
C GLU A 112 8.60 6.24 -5.23
N PRO A 113 7.75 6.78 -4.34
CA PRO A 113 6.31 6.67 -4.48
C PRO A 113 5.76 7.44 -5.68
N SER A 114 4.78 6.83 -6.33
CA SER A 114 3.89 7.51 -7.26
C SER A 114 2.69 8.09 -6.51
N VAL A 115 2.53 9.42 -6.56
CA VAL A 115 1.51 10.15 -5.80
C VAL A 115 0.43 10.70 -6.74
N HIS A 116 -0.83 10.45 -6.42
CA HIS A 116 -1.98 10.90 -7.19
C HIS A 116 -2.99 11.61 -6.30
N LEU A 117 -3.46 12.76 -6.76
CA LEU A 117 -4.44 13.59 -6.07
C LEU A 117 -5.77 13.55 -6.83
N ARG A 118 -6.87 13.26 -6.14
CA ARG A 118 -8.21 13.16 -6.74
C ARG A 118 -9.25 13.79 -5.84
N SER A 119 -10.29 14.40 -6.43
CA SER A 119 -11.51 14.76 -5.72
C SER A 119 -12.57 13.69 -5.87
N MET A 120 -13.25 13.37 -4.78
CA MET A 120 -14.49 12.61 -4.78
C MET A 120 -15.63 13.57 -4.44
N THR A 121 -16.49 13.85 -5.43
CA THR A 121 -17.76 14.55 -5.18
C THR A 121 -18.76 13.54 -4.63
N PRO A 122 -19.37 13.79 -3.45
CA PRO A 122 -20.37 12.90 -2.90
C PRO A 122 -21.60 12.84 -3.80
N HIS A 123 -22.34 11.73 -3.73
CA HIS A 123 -23.56 11.50 -4.50
C HIS A 123 -24.75 12.38 -4.03
N SER A 124 -24.60 13.08 -2.91
CA SER A 124 -25.62 13.93 -2.28
C SER A 124 -24.99 15.22 -1.78
N ASP A 125 -25.69 16.34 -1.96
CA ASP A 125 -25.28 17.70 -1.52
C ASP A 125 -25.09 17.84 0.00
N ARG A 126 -25.46 16.81 0.78
CA ARG A 126 -25.37 16.80 2.25
C ARG A 126 -24.02 16.32 2.79
N HIS A 127 -23.12 15.82 1.94
CA HIS A 127 -21.80 15.38 2.37
C HIS A 127 -20.72 16.36 1.91
N PRO A 128 -19.70 16.63 2.75
CA PRO A 128 -18.57 17.45 2.34
C PRO A 128 -17.79 16.80 1.20
N SER A 129 -17.18 17.62 0.35
CA SER A 129 -16.29 17.13 -0.71
C SER A 129 -15.05 16.48 -0.07
N MET A 130 -14.52 15.43 -0.70
CA MET A 130 -13.37 14.70 -0.16
C MET A 130 -12.22 14.73 -1.16
N LEU A 131 -11.02 15.06 -0.69
CA LEU A 131 -9.80 14.87 -1.46
C LEU A 131 -9.13 13.57 -1.03
N THR A 132 -8.56 12.87 -1.99
CA THR A 132 -7.82 11.63 -1.78
C THR A 132 -6.41 11.79 -2.33
N CYS A 133 -5.42 11.61 -1.47
CA CYS A 133 -4.02 11.50 -1.82
C CYS A 133 -3.63 10.02 -1.78
N SER A 134 -3.45 9.42 -2.96
CA SER A 134 -3.08 8.02 -3.11
C SER A 134 -1.61 7.89 -3.43
N VAL A 135 -0.90 7.12 -2.62
CA VAL A 135 0.55 6.89 -2.74
C VAL A 135 0.78 5.42 -3.03
N TYR A 136 1.46 5.12 -4.13
CA TYR A 136 1.66 3.74 -4.60
C TYR A 136 3.12 3.41 -4.84
N LYS A 137 3.41 2.11 -4.86
CA LYS A 137 4.65 1.51 -5.36
C LYS A 137 5.91 2.02 -4.65
N PHE A 138 5.84 2.19 -3.34
CA PHE A 138 6.98 2.66 -2.56
C PHE A 138 7.57 1.57 -1.67
N TYR A 139 8.85 1.74 -1.35
CA TYR A 139 9.60 0.94 -0.39
C TYR A 139 10.72 1.80 0.20
N PRO A 140 11.00 1.75 1.51
CA PRO A 140 10.42 0.88 2.55
C PRO A 140 8.99 1.26 2.98
N LYS A 141 8.40 0.49 3.90
CA LYS A 141 7.03 0.74 4.42
C LYS A 141 6.87 2.12 5.07
N GLN A 142 7.91 2.60 5.77
CA GLN A 142 7.84 3.84 6.53
C GLN A 142 7.64 5.05 5.60
N ILE A 143 6.47 5.70 5.73
CA ILE A 143 6.06 6.86 4.97
C ILE A 143 5.21 7.78 5.85
N ARG A 144 5.23 9.09 5.58
CA ARG A 144 4.31 10.05 6.21
C ARG A 144 3.57 10.83 5.12
N VAL A 145 2.26 10.88 5.24
CA VAL A 145 1.37 11.60 4.32
C VAL A 145 0.59 12.63 5.14
N THR A 146 0.77 13.91 4.81
CA THR A 146 0.22 15.04 5.56
C THR A 146 -0.55 15.95 4.61
N TRP A 147 -1.70 16.47 5.05
CA TRP A 147 -2.40 17.52 4.32
C TRP A 147 -1.96 18.90 4.82
N LEU A 148 -1.73 19.81 3.87
CA LEU A 148 -1.43 21.21 4.11
C LEU A 148 -2.59 22.07 3.63
N ARG A 149 -3.03 23.01 4.48
CA ARG A 149 -4.00 24.06 4.15
C ARG A 149 -3.32 25.40 4.33
N ASN A 150 -3.17 26.15 3.23
CA ASN A 150 -2.42 27.42 3.19
C ASN A 150 -1.00 27.30 3.78
N GLY A 151 -0.35 26.16 3.58
CA GLY A 151 0.99 25.86 4.10
C GLY A 151 1.05 25.37 5.55
N GLN A 152 -0.09 25.29 6.25
CA GLN A 152 -0.16 24.75 7.61
C GLN A 152 -0.67 23.31 7.61
N GLU A 153 -0.06 22.46 8.45
CA GLU A 153 -0.48 21.07 8.64
C GLU A 153 -1.90 21.00 9.22
N VAL A 154 -2.74 20.19 8.58
CA VAL A 154 -4.11 19.95 9.02
C VAL A 154 -4.12 18.81 10.03
N THR A 155 -4.67 19.04 11.22
CA THR A 155 -4.71 18.06 12.32
C THR A 155 -6.08 17.43 12.52
N SER A 156 -7.13 17.91 11.84
CA SER A 156 -8.52 17.46 11.96
C SER A 156 -9.12 17.09 10.60
N ASN A 157 -10.13 16.20 10.59
CA ASN A 157 -10.89 15.79 9.39
C ASN A 157 -10.04 15.09 8.31
N MET A 158 -9.01 14.38 8.77
CA MET A 158 -8.13 13.58 7.95
C MET A 158 -8.16 12.14 8.43
N THR A 159 -8.28 11.21 7.48
CA THR A 159 -8.22 9.77 7.73
C THR A 159 -7.17 9.17 6.80
N SER A 160 -6.42 8.17 7.26
CA SER A 160 -5.50 7.41 6.41
C SER A 160 -5.86 5.93 6.46
N SER A 161 -5.74 5.24 5.34
CA SER A 161 -5.69 3.78 5.34
C SER A 161 -4.41 3.32 6.05
N GLU A 162 -4.41 2.08 6.54
CA GLU A 162 -3.18 1.38 6.87
C GLU A 162 -2.32 1.19 5.61
N GLU A 163 -1.01 1.00 5.76
CA GLU A 163 -0.14 0.72 4.62
C GLU A 163 -0.35 -0.73 4.17
N LEU A 164 -0.81 -0.87 2.93
CA LEU A 164 -1.15 -2.15 2.33
C LEU A 164 0.04 -2.67 1.54
N ALA A 165 0.43 -3.93 1.77
CA ALA A 165 1.43 -4.60 0.95
C ALA A 165 0.78 -5.10 -0.35
N ASN A 166 1.37 -4.75 -1.49
CA ASN A 166 0.82 -5.09 -2.82
C ASN A 166 1.15 -6.52 -3.28
N GLY A 167 1.91 -7.28 -2.47
CA GLY A 167 2.34 -8.64 -2.81
C GLY A 167 3.54 -8.72 -3.75
N ASP A 168 4.03 -7.57 -4.23
CA ASP A 168 5.18 -7.40 -5.13
C ASP A 168 6.35 -6.67 -4.45
N TRP A 169 6.44 -6.78 -3.12
CA TRP A 169 7.39 -6.07 -2.23
C TRP A 169 7.20 -4.55 -2.11
N HIS A 170 6.19 -3.96 -2.74
CA HIS A 170 5.88 -2.54 -2.60
C HIS A 170 4.66 -2.32 -1.70
N TYR A 171 4.54 -1.09 -1.22
CA TYR A 171 3.45 -0.64 -0.38
C TYR A 171 2.58 0.39 -1.09
N GLN A 172 1.36 0.57 -0.58
CA GLN A 172 0.47 1.66 -0.91
C GLN A 172 -0.22 2.21 0.35
N ILE A 173 -0.56 3.50 0.33
CA ILE A 173 -1.32 4.18 1.39
C ILE A 173 -2.22 5.25 0.76
N HIS A 174 -3.40 5.44 1.35
CA HIS A 174 -4.35 6.47 0.93
C HIS A 174 -4.70 7.38 2.10
N SER A 175 -4.56 8.68 1.90
CA SER A 175 -5.02 9.68 2.85
C SER A 175 -6.21 10.46 2.28
N TYR A 176 -7.17 10.77 3.14
CA TYR A 176 -8.44 11.40 2.82
C TYR A 176 -8.58 12.69 3.63
N LEU A 177 -9.05 13.76 2.99
CA LEU A 177 -9.33 15.04 3.63
C LEU A 177 -10.74 15.49 3.26
N GLU A 178 -11.59 15.67 4.26
CA GLU A 178 -12.86 16.36 4.07
C GLU A 178 -12.62 17.87 3.95
N TYR A 179 -13.19 18.48 2.91
CA TYR A 179 -13.03 19.91 2.67
C TYR A 179 -14.28 20.55 2.08
N THR A 180 -14.41 21.85 2.32
CA THR A 180 -15.41 22.71 1.69
C THR A 180 -14.65 23.66 0.77
N PRO A 181 -14.93 23.66 -0.55
CA PRO A 181 -14.21 24.51 -1.50
C PRO A 181 -14.32 25.99 -1.10
N THR A 182 -13.19 26.59 -0.75
CA THR A 182 -13.12 28.03 -0.43
C THR A 182 -12.28 28.74 -1.48
N PRO A 183 -12.80 29.78 -2.16
CA PRO A 183 -12.03 30.51 -3.18
C PRO A 183 -10.70 31.04 -2.62
N GLY A 184 -9.61 30.80 -3.35
CA GLY A 184 -8.26 31.26 -2.98
C GLY A 184 -7.53 30.39 -1.95
N GLU A 185 -8.17 29.35 -1.42
CA GLU A 185 -7.54 28.40 -0.50
C GLU A 185 -6.55 27.49 -1.22
N LYS A 186 -5.37 27.26 -0.63
CA LYS A 186 -4.36 26.35 -1.17
C LYS A 186 -4.31 25.07 -0.35
N ILE A 187 -4.85 23.99 -0.90
CA ILE A 187 -4.78 22.66 -0.28
C ILE A 187 -3.68 21.86 -0.97
N SER A 188 -2.86 21.14 -0.21
CA SER A 188 -1.78 20.31 -0.74
C SER A 188 -1.64 18.99 0.02
N CYS A 189 -1.16 17.96 -0.66
CA CYS A 189 -0.71 16.71 -0.03
C CYS A 189 0.83 16.71 0.01
N MET A 190 1.41 16.53 1.18
CA MET A 190 2.85 16.41 1.41
C MET A 190 3.20 14.97 1.77
N VAL A 191 4.20 14.42 1.08
CA VAL A 191 4.64 13.03 1.25
C VAL A 191 6.12 13.01 1.63
N GLU A 192 6.42 12.43 2.79
CA GLU A 192 7.77 12.21 3.29
C GLU A 192 8.10 10.72 3.22
N HIS A 193 9.16 10.36 2.51
CA HIS A 193 9.58 8.97 2.33
C HIS A 193 11.10 8.90 2.17
N ALA A 194 11.73 7.81 2.61
CA ALA A 194 13.19 7.66 2.63
C ALA A 194 13.87 7.72 1.25
N SER A 195 13.10 7.58 0.15
CA SER A 195 13.59 7.78 -1.21
C SER A 195 13.76 9.26 -1.59
N PHE A 196 13.15 10.18 -0.85
CA PHE A 196 13.19 11.60 -1.15
C PHE A 196 14.23 12.33 -0.30
N THR A 197 14.97 13.25 -0.92
CA THR A 197 15.82 14.20 -0.19
C THR A 197 14.98 15.29 0.46
N GLU A 198 13.88 15.69 -0.17
CA GLU A 198 12.94 16.71 0.31
C GLU A 198 11.49 16.21 0.15
N PRO A 199 10.55 16.61 1.02
CA PRO A 199 9.16 16.19 0.92
C PRO A 199 8.53 16.51 -0.45
N LYS A 200 7.79 15.56 -1.00
CA LYS A 200 7.05 15.75 -2.26
C LYS A 200 5.71 16.40 -1.98
N ILE A 201 5.48 17.59 -2.51
CA ILE A 201 4.25 18.36 -2.30
C ILE A 201 3.44 18.42 -3.60
N LEU A 202 2.18 17.97 -3.55
CA LEU A 202 1.23 18.08 -4.65
C LEU A 202 0.14 19.07 -4.26
N HIS A 203 0.01 20.15 -5.03
CA HIS A 203 -1.03 21.14 -4.84
C HIS A 203 -2.34 20.69 -5.51
N TRP A 204 -3.45 20.83 -4.79
CA TRP A 204 -4.78 20.67 -5.36
C TRP A 204 -5.09 21.88 -6.24
N ASP A 205 -5.27 21.63 -7.54
CA ASP A 205 -5.77 22.64 -8.44
C ASP A 205 -7.31 22.62 -8.43
N MET A 206 -7.91 23.66 -7.86
CA MET A 206 -9.36 23.85 -7.84
C MET A 206 -9.94 24.10 -9.23
N SER A 207 -9.10 24.26 -10.26
CA SER A 207 -9.56 24.66 -11.58
C SER A 207 -10.54 23.66 -12.21
N LEU A 208 -10.49 22.35 -11.96
CA LEU A 208 -11.26 21.40 -12.80
C LEU A 208 -11.62 20.07 -12.12
N PRO A 209 -12.93 19.74 -11.93
CA PRO A 209 -13.37 18.35 -12.05
C PRO A 209 -13.16 17.92 -13.51
N GLU A 210 -12.52 16.77 -13.76
CA GLU A 210 -12.34 16.22 -15.13
C GLU A 210 -13.66 16.14 -15.91
N SER A 211 -14.78 15.92 -15.21
CA SER A 211 -16.12 15.91 -15.82
C SER A 211 -16.59 17.28 -16.33
N GLY A 212 -16.06 18.39 -15.78
CA GLY A 212 -16.38 19.76 -16.17
C GLY A 212 -15.70 20.18 -17.47
N ARG A 213 -14.45 19.78 -17.69
CA ARG A 213 -13.70 20.07 -18.94
C ARG A 213 -14.41 19.54 -20.16
N ASN A 214 -14.85 18.28 -20.09
CA ASN A 214 -15.51 17.62 -21.21
C ASN A 214 -16.86 18.29 -21.54
N LYS A 215 -17.60 18.74 -20.51
CA LYS A 215 -18.87 19.44 -20.70
C LYS A 215 -18.67 20.84 -21.31
N ILE A 216 -17.68 21.61 -20.86
CA ILE A 216 -17.39 22.95 -21.39
C ILE A 216 -16.88 22.87 -22.84
N ALA A 217 -16.01 21.91 -23.15
CA ALA A 217 -15.49 21.70 -24.50
C ALA A 217 -16.59 21.32 -25.51
N ILE A 218 -17.54 20.46 -25.10
CA ILE A 218 -18.69 20.08 -25.94
C ILE A 218 -19.62 21.29 -26.16
N GLY A 219 -19.89 22.07 -25.10
CA GLY A 219 -20.73 23.28 -25.20
C GLY A 219 -20.14 24.36 -26.12
N ALA A 220 -18.84 24.64 -26.00
CA ALA A 220 -18.15 25.61 -26.84
C ALA A 220 -18.14 25.19 -28.32
N SER A 221 -17.91 23.90 -28.59
CA SER A 221 -17.90 23.36 -29.96
C SER A 221 -19.28 23.47 -30.63
N GLY A 222 -20.35 23.19 -29.88
CA GLY A 222 -21.73 23.32 -30.37
C GLY A 222 -22.12 24.76 -30.70
N LEU A 223 -21.69 25.72 -29.87
CA LEU A 223 -21.97 27.14 -30.10
C LEU A 223 -21.27 27.67 -31.36
N VAL A 224 -20.00 27.31 -31.57
CA VAL A 224 -19.25 27.68 -32.78
C VAL A 224 -19.92 27.09 -34.03
N LEU A 225 -20.31 25.82 -34.00
CA LEU A 225 -21.02 25.18 -35.11
C LEU A 225 -22.36 25.87 -35.41
N GLY A 226 -23.13 26.21 -34.38
CA GLY A 226 -24.41 26.92 -34.53
C GLY A 226 -24.26 28.29 -35.19
N VAL A 227 -23.24 29.07 -34.79
CA VAL A 227 -22.96 30.39 -35.38
C VAL A 227 -22.57 30.27 -36.86
N VAL A 228 -21.76 29.27 -37.22
CA VAL A 228 -21.35 29.04 -38.61
C VAL A 228 -22.56 28.69 -39.49
N PHE A 229 -23.44 27.80 -39.03
CA PHE A 229 -24.66 27.45 -39.78
C PHE A 229 -25.62 28.64 -39.94
N ALA A 230 -25.79 29.45 -38.89
CA ALA A 230 -26.63 30.65 -38.94
C ALA A 230 -26.08 31.68 -39.94
N ALA A 231 -24.77 31.93 -39.93
CA ALA A 231 -24.12 32.86 -40.86
C ALA A 231 -24.22 32.37 -42.32
N ALA A 232 -23.97 31.09 -42.56
CA ALA A 232 -24.12 30.49 -43.90
C ALA A 232 -25.58 30.57 -44.40
N GLY A 233 -26.55 30.29 -43.53
CA GLY A 233 -27.98 30.42 -43.83
C GLY A 233 -28.38 31.86 -44.18
N LEU A 234 -27.88 32.84 -43.42
CA LEU A 234 -28.13 34.26 -43.66
C LEU A 234 -27.54 34.72 -45.01
N LEU A 235 -26.31 34.31 -45.32
CA LEU A 235 -25.66 34.63 -46.59
C LEU A 235 -26.39 34.00 -47.79
N TYR A 236 -26.86 32.74 -47.64
CA TYR A 236 -27.66 32.07 -48.66
C TYR A 236 -29.01 32.76 -48.88
N TYR A 237 -29.70 33.11 -47.80
CA TYR A 237 -30.98 33.83 -47.85
C TYR A 237 -30.84 35.17 -48.56
N ASN A 238 -29.86 35.98 -48.16
CA ASN A 238 -29.60 37.29 -48.76
C ASN A 238 -29.21 37.19 -50.23
N ARG A 239 -28.41 36.17 -50.62
CA ARG A 239 -28.10 35.93 -52.04
C ARG A 239 -29.35 35.62 -52.84
N ARG A 240 -30.24 34.78 -52.32
CA ARG A 240 -31.50 34.40 -52.98
C ARG A 240 -32.45 35.59 -53.16
N THR A 241 -32.57 36.45 -52.16
CA THR A 241 -33.42 37.65 -52.25
C THR A 241 -32.85 38.70 -53.21
N THR A 242 -31.52 38.83 -53.31
CA THR A 242 -30.89 39.71 -54.31
C THR A 242 -30.99 39.22 -55.76
N THR A 243 -31.11 37.91 -56.00
CA THR A 243 -31.25 37.33 -57.36
C THR A 243 -32.69 37.07 -57.79
N GLY A 244 -33.67 37.20 -56.90
CA GLY A 244 -35.10 36.94 -57.19
C GLY A 244 -35.94 38.19 -57.46
N GLY A 245 -35.36 39.39 -57.46
CA GLY A 245 -36.07 40.67 -57.63
C GLY A 245 -36.12 41.23 -59.06
N GLY A 246 -35.80 40.43 -60.08
CA GLY A 246 -35.86 40.84 -61.49
C GLY A 246 -36.55 39.77 -62.33
N GLY A 247 -37.86 39.89 -62.48
CA GLY A 247 -38.71 39.00 -63.27
C GLY A 247 -40.13 39.56 -63.29
N GLU A 248 -40.29 40.65 -64.04
CA GLU A 248 -41.57 41.06 -64.65
C GLU A 248 -41.94 40.07 -65.76
#